data_AF-A0A336N3A5-F1
#
_entry.id   AF-A0A336N3A5-F1
#
_cell.length_a   1.000
_cell.length_b   1.000
_cell.length_c   1.000
_cell.angle_alpha   90.00
_cell.angle_beta   90.00
_cell.angle_gamma   90.00
#
_symmetry.space_group_name_H-M   'P 1'
#
loop_
_entity.id
_entity.type
_entity.pdbx_description
1 polymer ?
#
loop_
_entity_poly.entity_id
_entity_poly.type
_entity_poly.pdbx_seq_one_letter_code
_entity_poly.pdbx_strand_id
1 'polypeptide(L)'
;MDRLKWPIYCFVAVAFWNMLGAGVFGFLINPPISLYYIQGLNTTAVHAHAALFGVYGFLALGFVFLIARYLRPNTPFNDKLMKWGFWLLNGGLILMIVSSLLPIGIIQGYASISEGLWYARSEEFMQQPLFDTLRWVRLVGDVVFIFGALAFLLQIFTMVFFKPKHTAN
;
A
#
# COMPACT_ATOMS: atom_id res chain seq x y z
N MET A 1 23.20 12.69 -9.36
CA MET A 1 22.35 11.73 -8.61
C MET A 1 20.95 11.57 -9.23
N ASP A 2 20.59 12.33 -10.26
CA ASP A 2 19.21 12.35 -10.81
C ASP A 2 18.80 11.07 -11.57
N ARG A 3 19.77 10.29 -12.04
CA ARG A 3 19.50 9.07 -12.83
C ARG A 3 18.80 7.96 -12.06
N LEU A 4 19.00 7.87 -10.74
CA LEU A 4 18.52 6.77 -9.89
C LEU A 4 17.58 7.24 -8.76
N LYS A 5 17.12 8.49 -8.84
CA LYS A 5 16.26 9.11 -7.84
C LYS A 5 15.04 8.24 -7.50
N TRP A 6 14.26 7.83 -8.49
CA TRP A 6 12.99 7.10 -8.25
C TRP A 6 13.16 5.68 -7.71
N PRO A 7 14.11 4.86 -8.20
CA PRO A 7 14.46 3.61 -7.52
C PRO A 7 14.84 3.80 -6.04
N ILE A 8 15.67 4.81 -5.74
CA ILE A 8 16.08 5.11 -4.35
C ILE A 8 14.87 5.53 -3.51
N TYR A 9 13.96 6.35 -4.04
CA TYR A 9 12.73 6.75 -3.34
C TYR A 9 11.84 5.54 -3.03
N CYS A 10 11.76 4.57 -3.93
CA CYS A 10 11.06 3.30 -3.66
C CYS A 10 11.73 2.58 -2.48
N PHE A 11 13.06 2.47 -2.44
CA PHE A 11 13.77 1.85 -1.31
C PHE A 11 13.62 2.61 0.01
N VAL A 12 13.50 3.94 -0.02
CA VAL A 12 13.15 4.74 1.16
C VAL A 12 11.73 4.41 1.63
N ALA A 13 10.76 4.28 0.71
CA ALA A 13 9.41 3.84 1.05
C ALA A 13 9.40 2.42 1.63
N VAL A 14 10.21 1.49 1.08
CA VAL A 14 10.40 0.15 1.64
C VAL A 14 10.82 0.23 3.10
N ALA A 15 11.83 1.03 3.44
CA ALA A 15 12.28 1.16 4.81
C ALA A 15 11.18 1.71 5.75
N PHE A 16 10.44 2.72 5.29
CA PHE A 16 9.31 3.28 6.04
C PHE A 16 8.22 2.23 6.30
N TRP A 17 7.76 1.53 5.27
CA TRP A 17 6.71 0.52 5.38
C TRP A 17 7.19 -0.76 6.07
N ASN A 18 8.48 -1.04 6.07
CA ASN A 18 9.03 -2.14 6.86
C ASN A 18 8.93 -1.85 8.35
N MET A 19 9.24 -0.61 8.76
CA MET A 19 9.03 -0.18 10.15
C MET A 19 7.53 -0.14 10.50
N LEU A 20 6.69 0.54 9.70
CA LEU A 20 5.29 0.77 10.05
C LEU A 20 4.40 -0.45 9.76
N GLY A 21 4.45 -0.96 8.53
CA GLY A 21 3.62 -2.06 8.06
C GLY A 21 4.01 -3.41 8.66
N ALA A 22 5.29 -3.77 8.54
CA ALA A 22 5.77 -5.05 9.09
C ALA A 22 6.06 -4.97 10.59
N GLY A 23 6.73 -3.90 11.04
CA GLY A 23 7.06 -3.71 12.46
C GLY A 23 5.84 -3.40 13.33
N VAL A 24 5.27 -2.20 13.20
CA VAL A 24 4.19 -1.73 14.10
C VAL A 24 2.92 -2.57 13.94
N PHE A 25 2.37 -2.68 12.72
CA PHE A 25 1.13 -3.44 12.51
C PHE A 25 1.32 -4.96 12.59
N GLY A 26 2.53 -5.47 12.32
CA GLY A 26 2.82 -6.89 12.54
C GLY A 26 2.93 -7.21 14.03
N PHE A 27 3.62 -6.37 14.80
CA PHE A 27 3.72 -6.56 16.25
C PHE A 27 2.38 -6.37 16.95
N LEU A 28 1.49 -5.52 16.44
CA LEU A 28 0.12 -5.39 16.95
C LEU A 28 -0.62 -6.74 17.00
N ILE A 29 -0.42 -7.59 15.99
CA ILE A 29 -1.13 -8.88 15.85
C ILE A 29 -0.30 -10.10 16.26
N ASN A 30 0.90 -9.92 16.80
CA ASN A 30 1.83 -11.02 17.06
C ASN A 30 1.76 -11.63 18.48
N PRO A 31 1.73 -10.84 19.58
CA PRO A 31 1.68 -11.40 20.92
C PRO A 31 0.51 -12.38 21.08
N PRO A 32 0.70 -13.57 21.68
CA PRO A 32 -0.36 -14.60 21.72
C PRO A 32 -1.67 -14.10 22.33
N ILE A 33 -1.60 -13.26 23.36
CA ILE A 33 -2.79 -12.65 23.97
C ILE A 33 -3.52 -11.68 23.04
N SER A 34 -2.78 -10.94 22.21
CA SER A 34 -3.37 -10.06 21.20
C SER A 34 -4.00 -10.90 20.09
N LEU A 35 -3.21 -11.82 19.51
CA LEU A 35 -3.61 -12.68 18.41
C LEU A 35 -4.85 -13.52 18.76
N TYR A 36 -4.98 -13.99 20.01
CA TYR A 36 -6.16 -14.74 20.46
C TYR A 36 -7.49 -14.04 20.13
N TYR A 37 -7.57 -12.71 20.30
CA TYR A 37 -8.80 -11.95 20.05
C TYR A 37 -8.92 -11.43 18.62
N ILE A 38 -7.79 -11.19 17.94
CA ILE A 38 -7.79 -10.50 16.65
C ILE A 38 -7.38 -11.36 15.45
N GLN A 39 -7.07 -12.64 15.67
CA GLN A 39 -6.81 -13.59 14.59
C GLN A 39 -8.04 -13.72 13.70
N GLY A 40 -7.86 -13.49 12.40
CA GLY A 40 -8.94 -13.56 11.41
C GLY A 40 -9.84 -12.31 11.36
N LEU A 41 -9.41 -11.19 11.93
CA LEU A 41 -10.10 -9.90 11.82
C LEU A 41 -9.41 -8.96 10.82
N ASN A 42 -10.01 -7.80 10.53
CA ASN A 42 -9.48 -6.84 9.56
C ASN A 42 -8.12 -6.22 9.95
N THR A 43 -7.67 -6.33 11.19
CA THR A 43 -6.30 -5.94 11.60
C THR A 43 -5.22 -6.76 10.88
N THR A 44 -5.50 -8.03 10.55
CA THR A 44 -4.62 -8.84 9.70
C THR A 44 -4.53 -8.25 8.29
N ALA A 45 -5.65 -7.78 7.73
CA ALA A 45 -5.65 -7.14 6.42
C ALA A 45 -4.88 -5.81 6.42
N VAL A 46 -4.95 -5.02 7.50
CA VAL A 46 -4.11 -3.81 7.68
C VAL A 46 -2.64 -4.16 7.56
N HIS A 47 -2.16 -5.12 8.37
CA HIS A 47 -0.77 -5.57 8.33
C HIS A 47 -0.40 -6.12 6.94
N ALA A 48 -1.26 -6.97 6.35
CA ALA A 48 -0.98 -7.60 5.07
C ALA A 48 -0.77 -6.57 3.94
N HIS A 49 -1.64 -5.56 3.79
CA HIS A 49 -1.46 -4.56 2.74
C HIS A 49 -0.24 -3.66 3.02
N ALA A 50 -0.08 -3.23 4.27
CA ALA A 50 1.03 -2.37 4.66
C ALA A 50 2.40 -3.06 4.50
N ALA A 51 2.50 -4.34 4.85
CA ALA A 51 3.74 -5.11 4.76
C ALA A 51 3.98 -5.66 3.35
N LEU A 52 3.01 -6.36 2.74
CA LEU A 52 3.20 -7.02 1.45
C LEU A 52 3.47 -6.00 0.34
N PHE A 53 2.58 -5.02 0.16
CA PHE A 53 2.80 -4.00 -0.86
C PHE A 53 3.83 -2.96 -0.40
N GLY A 54 3.70 -2.45 0.82
CA GLY A 54 4.58 -1.39 1.32
C GLY A 54 6.06 -1.79 1.35
N VAL A 55 6.37 -3.06 1.64
CA VAL A 55 7.74 -3.57 1.62
C VAL A 55 8.03 -4.22 0.26
N TYR A 56 7.40 -5.34 -0.06
CA TYR A 56 7.79 -6.13 -1.23
C TYR A 56 7.29 -5.52 -2.54
N GLY A 57 6.15 -4.84 -2.54
CA GLY A 57 5.65 -4.10 -3.71
C GLY A 57 6.59 -2.95 -4.11
N PHE A 58 6.94 -2.07 -3.16
CA PHE A 58 7.90 -1.00 -3.45
C PHE A 58 9.31 -1.53 -3.75
N LEU A 59 9.73 -2.64 -3.14
CA LEU A 59 11.00 -3.29 -3.45
C LEU A 59 11.03 -3.77 -4.91
N ALA A 60 9.98 -4.47 -5.35
CA ALA A 60 9.84 -4.93 -6.72
C ALA A 60 9.81 -3.78 -7.72
N LEU A 61 9.03 -2.73 -7.45
CA LEU A 61 8.99 -1.53 -8.29
C LEU A 61 10.35 -0.84 -8.36
N GLY A 62 11.04 -0.69 -7.23
CA GLY A 62 12.39 -0.13 -7.16
C GLY A 62 13.38 -0.89 -8.04
N PHE A 63 13.38 -2.23 -7.97
CA PHE A 63 14.23 -3.06 -8.82
C PHE A 63 13.85 -2.99 -10.30
N VAL A 64 12.56 -3.05 -10.64
CA VAL A 64 12.10 -2.95 -12.04
C VAL A 64 12.59 -1.64 -12.67
N PHE A 65 12.46 -0.51 -11.97
CA PHE A 65 12.95 0.77 -12.49
C PHE A 65 14.48 0.88 -12.49
N LEU A 66 15.17 0.27 -11.52
CA LEU A 66 16.63 0.19 -11.51
C LEU A 66 17.11 -0.54 -12.77
N ILE A 67 16.56 -1.74 -13.03
CA ILE A 67 16.91 -2.57 -14.19
C ILE A 67 16.56 -1.84 -15.49
N ALA A 68 15.35 -1.26 -15.59
CA ALA A 68 14.92 -0.50 -16.76
C ALA A 68 15.86 0.68 -17.06
N ARG A 69 16.39 1.35 -16.02
CA ARG A 69 17.36 2.43 -16.18
C ARG A 69 18.67 1.97 -16.82
N TYR A 70 19.17 0.78 -16.46
CA TYR A 70 20.39 0.22 -17.04
C TYR A 70 20.16 -0.37 -18.44
N LEU A 71 18.98 -0.92 -18.73
CA LEU A 71 18.61 -1.39 -20.07
C LEU A 71 18.40 -0.22 -21.06
N ARG A 72 17.93 0.93 -20.57
CA ARG A 72 17.66 2.13 -21.38
C ARG A 72 18.36 3.37 -20.79
N PRO A 73 19.69 3.49 -20.94
CA PRO A 73 20.48 4.57 -20.33
C PRO A 73 20.15 5.98 -20.86
N ASN A 74 19.59 6.08 -22.07
CA ASN A 74 19.28 7.36 -22.71
C ASN A 74 17.85 7.84 -22.46
N THR A 75 17.02 7.07 -21.76
CA THR A 75 15.62 7.42 -21.46
C THR A 75 15.51 7.96 -20.03
N PRO A 76 15.24 9.27 -19.82
CA PRO A 76 15.05 9.80 -18.47
C PRO A 76 13.68 9.43 -17.89
N PHE A 77 13.56 9.48 -16.56
CA PHE A 77 12.26 9.38 -15.89
C PHE A 77 11.45 10.66 -16.09
N ASN A 78 10.13 10.56 -16.22
CA ASN A 78 9.27 11.73 -16.15
C ASN A 78 9.00 12.07 -14.68
N ASP A 79 9.71 13.08 -14.17
CA ASP A 79 9.67 13.48 -12.77
C ASP A 79 8.26 13.87 -12.29
N LYS A 80 7.44 14.48 -13.16
CA LYS A 80 6.05 14.83 -12.80
C LYS A 80 5.20 13.57 -12.64
N LEU A 81 5.27 12.65 -13.61
CA LEU A 81 4.51 11.40 -13.59
C LEU A 81 4.91 10.54 -12.38
N MET A 82 6.21 10.39 -12.13
CA MET A 82 6.73 9.61 -11.03
C MET A 82 6.43 10.21 -9.66
N LYS A 83 6.48 11.54 -9.52
CA LYS A 83 6.08 12.22 -8.28
C LYS A 83 4.62 11.96 -7.96
N TRP A 84 3.73 12.12 -8.94
CA TRP A 84 2.31 11.79 -8.76
C TRP A 84 2.12 10.32 -8.42
N GLY A 85 2.71 9.41 -9.19
CA GLY A 85 2.59 7.97 -8.95
C GLY A 85 3.05 7.55 -7.56
N PHE A 86 4.20 8.06 -7.11
CA PHE A 86 4.78 7.69 -5.82
C PHE A 86 3.91 8.14 -4.65
N TRP A 87 3.43 9.39 -4.69
CA TRP A 87 2.57 9.93 -3.62
C TRP A 87 1.16 9.34 -3.66
N LEU A 88 0.62 9.02 -4.84
CA LEU A 88 -0.67 8.34 -4.95
C LEU A 88 -0.62 6.90 -4.44
N LEU A 89 0.45 6.15 -4.69
CA LEU A 89 0.63 4.81 -4.11
C LEU A 89 0.73 4.84 -2.58
N ASN A 90 1.60 5.71 -2.03
CA ASN A 90 1.75 5.84 -0.58
C ASN A 90 0.48 6.41 0.07
N GLY A 91 -0.10 7.46 -0.52
CA GLY A 91 -1.32 8.11 -0.02
C GLY A 91 -2.53 7.20 -0.09
N GLY A 92 -2.70 6.45 -1.19
CA GLY A 92 -3.76 5.47 -1.34
C GLY A 92 -3.64 4.34 -0.32
N LEU A 93 -2.42 3.84 -0.08
CA LEU A 93 -2.16 2.82 0.94
C LEU A 93 -2.50 3.31 2.35
N ILE A 94 -2.04 4.51 2.72
CA ILE A 94 -2.39 5.13 4.01
C ILE A 94 -3.90 5.33 4.11
N LEU A 95 -4.53 5.85 3.05
CA LEU A 95 -5.95 6.20 3.06
C LEU A 95 -6.82 4.96 3.24
N MET A 96 -6.59 3.88 2.49
CA MET A 96 -7.38 2.65 2.65
C MET A 96 -7.22 1.99 4.03
N ILE A 97 -6.03 2.12 4.63
CA ILE A 97 -5.77 1.62 5.98
C ILE A 97 -6.50 2.45 7.02
N VAL A 98 -6.29 3.77 7.02
CA VAL A 98 -6.74 4.66 8.10
C VAL A 98 -8.25 4.94 8.02
N SER A 99 -8.82 5.06 6.82
CA SER A 99 -10.24 5.40 6.67
C SER A 99 -11.18 4.19 6.79
N SER A 100 -10.67 2.98 6.59
CA SER A 100 -11.50 1.78 6.48
C SER A 100 -10.96 0.60 7.30
N LEU A 101 -9.85 -0.01 6.88
CA LEU A 101 -9.41 -1.28 7.44
C LEU A 101 -9.09 -1.22 8.93
N LEU A 102 -8.41 -0.17 9.38
CA LEU A 102 -8.00 -0.01 10.77
C LEU A 102 -9.20 0.29 11.68
N PRO A 103 -10.09 1.26 11.38
CA PRO A 103 -11.33 1.44 12.14
C PRO A 103 -12.17 0.17 12.25
N ILE A 104 -12.38 -0.53 11.12
CA ILE A 104 -13.14 -1.79 11.12
C ILE A 104 -12.44 -2.83 12.02
N GLY A 105 -11.12 -2.97 11.90
CA GLY A 105 -10.33 -3.91 12.71
C GLY A 105 -10.39 -3.62 14.20
N ILE A 106 -10.37 -2.34 14.61
CA ILE A 106 -10.48 -1.93 16.02
C ILE A 106 -11.87 -2.28 16.57
N ILE A 107 -12.94 -1.94 15.85
CA ILE A 107 -14.32 -2.21 16.29
C ILE A 107 -14.57 -3.72 16.36
N GLN A 108 -14.09 -4.48 15.38
CA GLN A 108 -14.13 -5.95 15.40
C GLN A 108 -13.33 -6.53 16.58
N GLY A 109 -12.13 -5.99 16.85
CA GLY A 109 -11.30 -6.43 17.97
C GLY A 109 -11.99 -6.21 19.31
N TYR A 110 -12.61 -5.04 19.49
CA TYR A 110 -13.43 -4.76 20.67
C TYR A 110 -14.60 -5.74 20.82
N ALA A 111 -15.37 -5.97 19.76
CA ALA A 111 -16.47 -6.93 19.79
C ALA A 111 -16.01 -8.37 20.10
N SER A 112 -14.84 -8.77 19.58
CA SER A 112 -14.25 -10.09 19.86
C SER A 112 -13.85 -10.25 21.33
N ILE A 113 -13.36 -9.18 21.96
CA ILE A 113 -13.01 -9.16 23.38
C ILE A 113 -14.26 -9.18 24.26
N SER A 114 -15.31 -8.43 23.87
CA SER A 114 -16.52 -8.27 24.69
C SER A 114 -17.48 -9.46 24.61
N GLU A 115 -17.74 -9.99 23.41
CA GLU A 115 -18.79 -11.00 23.15
C GLU A 115 -18.22 -12.32 22.60
N GLY A 116 -17.03 -12.27 22.02
CA GLY A 116 -16.35 -13.40 21.40
C GLY A 116 -16.25 -13.31 19.87
N LEU A 117 -15.37 -14.12 19.30
CA LEU A 117 -15.05 -14.10 17.87
C LEU A 117 -16.26 -14.43 16.97
N TRP A 118 -17.17 -15.28 17.46
CA TRP A 118 -18.40 -15.66 16.75
C TRP A 118 -19.28 -14.44 16.44
N TYR A 119 -19.34 -13.49 17.37
CA TYR A 119 -20.12 -12.26 17.22
C TYR A 119 -19.40 -11.26 16.32
N ALA A 120 -18.08 -11.05 16.52
CA ALA A 120 -17.29 -10.15 15.68
C ALA A 120 -17.25 -10.53 14.18
N ARG A 121 -17.62 -11.78 13.87
CA ARG A 121 -17.71 -12.35 12.51
C ARG A 121 -19.15 -12.64 12.07
N SER A 122 -20.14 -12.37 12.90
CA SER A 122 -21.55 -12.62 12.58
C SER A 122 -22.03 -11.69 11.47
N GLU A 123 -23.06 -12.13 10.74
CA GLU A 123 -23.70 -11.31 9.72
C GLU A 123 -24.33 -10.05 10.33
N GLU A 124 -25.03 -10.20 11.45
CA GLU A 124 -25.70 -9.10 12.16
C GLU A 124 -24.72 -8.00 12.56
N PHE A 125 -23.51 -8.36 12.98
CA PHE A 125 -22.46 -7.40 13.31
C PHE A 125 -21.87 -6.77 12.05
N MET A 126 -21.53 -7.57 11.04
CA MET A 126 -20.83 -7.11 9.83
C MET A 126 -21.71 -6.27 8.89
N GLN A 127 -23.03 -6.44 8.94
CA GLN A 127 -23.99 -5.69 8.11
C GLN A 127 -24.53 -4.43 8.77
N GLN A 128 -24.00 -4.02 9.94
CA GLN A 128 -24.38 -2.74 10.52
C GLN A 128 -24.05 -1.58 9.56
N PRO A 129 -24.88 -0.52 9.52
CA PRO A 129 -24.71 0.61 8.59
C PRO A 129 -23.32 1.26 8.66
N LEU A 130 -22.69 1.24 9.82
CA LEU A 130 -21.33 1.76 10.02
C LEU A 130 -20.29 0.96 9.21
N PHE A 131 -20.33 -0.37 9.26
CA PHE A 131 -19.39 -1.21 8.51
C PHE A 131 -19.62 -1.13 7.01
N ASP A 132 -20.87 -0.98 6.56
CA ASP A 132 -21.15 -0.71 5.15
C ASP A 132 -20.54 0.63 4.70
N THR A 133 -20.75 1.69 5.48
CA THR A 133 -20.18 3.01 5.21
C THR A 133 -18.65 2.97 5.17
N LEU A 134 -18.00 2.37 6.17
CA LEU A 134 -16.54 2.26 6.24
C LEU A 134 -15.96 1.44 5.07
N ARG A 135 -16.66 0.40 4.62
CA ARG A 135 -16.28 -0.38 3.43
C ARG A 135 -16.36 0.45 2.16
N TRP A 136 -17.41 1.27 2.00
CA TRP A 136 -17.57 2.13 0.83
C TRP A 136 -16.59 3.31 0.81
N VAL A 137 -16.28 3.91 1.96
CA VAL A 137 -15.25 4.97 2.06
C VAL A 137 -13.88 4.47 1.60
N ARG A 138 -13.60 3.17 1.75
CA ARG A 138 -12.37 2.54 1.25
C ARG A 138 -12.13 2.78 -0.24
N LEU A 139 -13.21 2.84 -1.04
CA LEU A 139 -13.15 3.04 -2.48
C LEU A 139 -12.33 4.28 -2.85
N VAL A 140 -12.39 5.34 -2.04
CA VAL A 140 -11.62 6.57 -2.26
C VAL A 140 -10.10 6.28 -2.18
N GLY A 141 -9.68 5.52 -1.16
CA GLY A 141 -8.28 5.07 -1.02
C GLY A 141 -7.84 4.16 -2.15
N ASP A 142 -8.69 3.20 -2.52
CA ASP A 142 -8.41 2.25 -3.59
C ASP A 142 -8.27 2.95 -4.96
N VAL A 143 -9.14 3.92 -5.27
CA VAL A 143 -9.07 4.71 -6.51
C VAL A 143 -7.80 5.55 -6.57
N VAL A 144 -7.42 6.22 -5.47
CA VAL A 144 -6.16 6.96 -5.37
C VAL A 144 -4.96 6.03 -5.63
N PHE A 145 -4.98 4.84 -5.02
CA PHE A 145 -3.92 3.84 -5.20
C PHE A 145 -3.84 3.35 -6.66
N ILE A 146 -4.98 3.08 -7.31
CA ILE A 146 -5.06 2.67 -8.72
C ILE A 146 -4.41 3.71 -9.63
N PHE A 147 -4.72 5.00 -9.45
CA PHE A 147 -4.08 6.05 -10.26
C PHE A 147 -2.56 6.11 -10.05
N GLY A 148 -2.09 5.84 -8.83
CA GLY A 148 -0.66 5.70 -8.54
C GLY A 148 -0.02 4.53 -9.29
N ALA A 149 -0.68 3.37 -9.28
CA ALA A 149 -0.23 2.17 -9.98
C ALA A 149 -0.22 2.38 -11.51
N LEU A 150 -1.25 3.03 -12.06
CA LEU A 150 -1.32 3.38 -13.48
C LEU A 150 -0.20 4.34 -13.88
N ALA A 151 0.15 5.33 -13.05
CA ALA A 151 1.27 6.23 -13.33
C ALA A 151 2.61 5.47 -13.42
N PHE A 152 2.85 4.52 -12.51
CA PHE A 152 4.04 3.66 -12.54
C PHE A 152 4.05 2.74 -13.77
N LEU A 153 2.89 2.15 -14.10
CA LEU A 153 2.71 1.34 -15.30
C LEU A 153 3.00 2.14 -16.58
N LEU A 154 2.46 3.36 -16.68
CA LEU A 154 2.71 4.25 -17.81
C LEU A 154 4.19 4.64 -17.91
N GLN A 155 4.86 4.90 -16.78
CA GLN A 155 6.29 5.19 -16.80
C GLN A 155 7.11 4.02 -17.33
N ILE A 156 6.89 2.80 -16.84
CA ILE A 156 7.67 1.65 -17.30
C ILE A 156 7.35 1.31 -18.76
N PHE A 157 6.07 1.36 -19.14
CA PHE A 157 5.62 1.12 -20.51
C PHE A 157 6.26 2.12 -21.48
N THR A 158 6.26 3.41 -21.15
CA THR A 158 6.90 4.44 -21.98
C THR A 158 8.41 4.23 -22.08
N MET A 159 9.06 3.84 -20.99
CA MET A 159 10.51 3.63 -20.96
C MET A 159 10.97 2.42 -21.78
N VAL A 160 10.17 1.34 -21.83
CA VAL A 160 10.53 0.10 -22.54
C VAL A 160 10.24 0.20 -24.04
N PHE A 161 9.06 0.70 -24.41
CA PHE A 161 8.52 0.60 -25.77
C PHE A 161 8.73 1.84 -26.65
N PHE A 162 8.86 3.04 -26.08
CA PHE A 162 9.03 4.25 -26.87
C PHE A 162 10.51 4.59 -27.06
N LYS A 163 10.85 5.05 -28.27
CA LYS A 163 12.20 5.55 -28.55
C LYS A 163 12.46 6.77 -27.65
N PRO A 164 13.68 6.90 -27.08
CA PRO A 164 14.04 8.09 -26.34
C PRO A 164 13.83 9.30 -27.25
N LYS A 165 13.02 10.26 -26.80
CA LYS A 165 12.99 11.57 -27.44
C LYS A 165 14.41 12.11 -27.31
N HIS A 166 15.11 12.24 -28.43
CA HIS A 166 16.40 12.90 -28.47
C HIS A 166 16.16 14.35 -28.03
N THR A 167 16.39 14.65 -26.75
CA THR A 167 16.60 16.03 -26.33
C THR A 167 17.99 16.37 -26.85
N ALA A 168 18.05 16.96 -28.03
CA ALA A 168 19.24 17.65 -28.50
C ALA A 168 19.56 18.73 -27.48
N ASN A 169 20.70 18.57 -26.80
CA ASN A 169 21.47 19.62 -26.14
C ASN A 169 22.93 19.25 -26.37
#